data_AF-A0A2N3B2Z1-F1
#
_entry.id   AF-A0A2N3B2Z1-F1
#
_cell.length_a   1.000
_cell.length_b   1.000
_cell.length_c   1.000
_cell.angle_alpha   90.00
_cell.angle_beta   90.00
_cell.angle_gamma   90.00
#
_symmetry.space_group_name_H-M   'P 1'
#
loop_
_entity.id
_entity.type
_entity.pdbx_description
1 polymer ?
#
loop_
_entity_poly.entity_id
_entity_poly.type
_entity_poly.pdbx_seq_one_letter_code
_entity_poly.pdbx_strand_id
1 'polypeptide(L)'
;MTRLLLAAALAVALSPASADEIEDAIAAGLAAYRAGDIAAAKDELDYATTLLGQKKAAGLTAFLPPAFDGWTRSEGDASAAGAALFGGGLNASASYARGGETIEIQIMADNPMVATMGAMLGNPAMMATQGEVRRVGRQRYVVSADGGMMALVGARALVQLSGSAAREDKIAYFESIDFAGLEAF
;
A
#
# COMPACT_ATOMS: atom_id res chain seq x y z
N MET A 1 7.10 -4.22 62.84
CA MET A 1 7.95 -4.81 61.78
C MET A 1 7.07 -5.03 60.55
N THR A 2 7.38 -4.25 59.52
CA THR A 2 6.58 -3.95 58.33
C THR A 2 6.49 -5.15 57.39
N ARG A 3 5.27 -5.57 57.02
CA ARG A 3 5.04 -6.56 55.95
C ARG A 3 4.83 -5.81 54.64
N LEU A 4 5.86 -5.75 53.82
CA LEU A 4 5.80 -5.23 52.45
C LEU A 4 5.31 -6.36 51.52
N LEU A 5 4.08 -6.27 51.02
CA LEU A 5 3.57 -7.15 49.98
C LEU A 5 3.99 -6.55 48.62
N LEU A 6 4.91 -7.23 47.95
CA LEU A 6 5.37 -6.89 46.61
C LEU A 6 4.33 -7.40 45.59
N ALA A 7 3.60 -6.49 44.96
CA ALA A 7 2.76 -6.80 43.80
C ALA A 7 3.66 -6.88 42.56
N ALA A 8 3.88 -8.10 42.05
CA ALA A 8 4.53 -8.31 40.76
C ALA A 8 3.50 -8.11 39.65
N ALA A 9 3.52 -6.94 39.02
CA ALA A 9 2.76 -6.67 37.80
C ALA A 9 3.42 -7.43 36.64
N LEU A 10 2.77 -8.50 36.18
CA LEU A 10 3.15 -9.22 34.96
C LEU A 10 2.69 -8.39 33.76
N ALA A 11 3.59 -7.56 33.23
CA ALA A 11 3.38 -6.89 31.95
C ALA A 11 3.51 -7.95 30.84
N VAL A 12 2.39 -8.49 30.38
CA VAL A 12 2.34 -9.25 29.13
C VAL A 12 2.58 -8.27 28.00
N ALA A 13 3.80 -8.27 27.47
CA ALA A 13 4.09 -7.63 26.20
C ALA A 13 3.33 -8.41 25.12
N LEU A 14 2.27 -7.80 24.57
CA LEU A 14 1.69 -8.28 23.31
C LEU A 14 2.74 -8.04 22.22
N SER A 15 3.50 -9.08 21.89
CA SER A 15 4.34 -9.09 20.69
C SER A 15 3.45 -8.98 19.44
N PRO A 16 3.94 -8.37 18.34
CA PRO A 16 3.20 -8.30 17.10
C PRO A 16 3.08 -9.71 16.51
N ALA A 17 1.91 -10.34 16.68
CA ALA A 17 1.63 -11.73 16.28
C ALA A 17 2.00 -12.06 14.82
N SER A 18 2.03 -11.07 13.92
CA SER A 18 2.42 -11.27 12.52
C SER A 18 3.91 -11.51 12.29
N ALA A 19 4.80 -11.12 13.20
CA ALA A 19 6.22 -11.45 13.07
C ALA A 19 6.48 -12.92 13.42
N ASP A 20 5.82 -13.40 14.47
CA ASP A 20 5.91 -14.78 14.94
C ASP A 20 5.41 -15.75 13.86
N GLU A 21 4.27 -15.45 13.21
CA GLU A 21 3.70 -16.30 12.16
C GLU A 21 4.57 -16.39 10.89
N ILE A 22 5.25 -15.30 10.50
CA ILE A 22 6.20 -15.30 9.39
C ILE A 22 7.42 -16.16 9.73
N GLU A 23 7.98 -15.98 10.93
CA GLU A 23 9.15 -16.74 11.39
C GLU A 23 8.82 -18.24 11.50
N ASP A 24 7.64 -18.59 12.00
CA ASP A 24 7.15 -19.96 12.12
C ASP A 24 7.03 -20.65 10.75
N ALA A 25 6.41 -19.98 9.77
CA ALA A 25 6.28 -20.50 8.41
C ALA A 25 7.65 -20.71 7.73
N ILE A 26 8.59 -19.77 7.90
CA ILE A 26 9.96 -19.91 7.38
C ILE A 26 10.67 -21.10 8.05
N ALA A 27 10.54 -21.25 9.37
CA ALA A 27 11.17 -22.33 10.12
C ALA A 27 10.60 -23.70 9.70
N ALA A 28 9.28 -23.81 9.53
CA ALA A 28 8.61 -25.01 9.06
C ALA A 28 9.06 -25.38 7.63
N GLY A 29 9.09 -24.42 6.71
CA GLY A 29 9.55 -24.62 5.34
C GLY A 29 11.01 -25.09 5.26
N LEU A 30 11.90 -24.50 6.07
CA LEU A 30 13.30 -24.91 6.15
C LEU A 30 13.45 -26.33 6.71
N ALA A 31 12.65 -26.70 7.72
CA ALA A 31 12.67 -28.04 8.30
C ALA A 31 12.22 -29.09 7.26
N ALA A 32 11.13 -28.83 6.54
CA ALA A 32 10.63 -29.68 5.47
C ALA A 32 11.66 -29.86 4.34
N TYR A 33 12.31 -28.78 3.91
CA TYR A 33 13.37 -28.83 2.89
C TYR A 33 14.53 -29.73 3.32
N ARG A 34 14.97 -29.60 4.58
CA ARG A 34 16.05 -30.43 5.14
C ARG A 34 15.66 -31.91 5.26
N ALA A 35 14.38 -32.20 5.46
CA ALA A 35 13.84 -33.57 5.47
C ALA A 35 13.66 -34.16 4.07
N GLY A 36 13.86 -33.39 3.01
CA GLY A 36 13.61 -33.80 1.62
C GLY A 36 12.14 -33.73 1.21
N ASP A 37 11.26 -33.21 2.06
CA ASP A 37 9.84 -32.97 1.73
C ASP A 37 9.70 -31.63 1.00
N ILE A 38 9.93 -31.68 -0.32
CA ILE A 38 9.94 -30.49 -1.17
C ILE A 38 8.53 -29.87 -1.31
N ALA A 39 7.47 -30.68 -1.23
CA ALA A 39 6.10 -30.18 -1.35
C ALA A 39 5.73 -29.33 -0.12
N ALA A 40 5.92 -29.87 1.08
CA ALA A 40 5.67 -29.12 2.31
C ALA A 40 6.57 -27.89 2.44
N ALA A 41 7.84 -27.99 2.02
CA ALA A 41 8.75 -26.85 2.01
C ALA A 41 8.24 -25.72 1.13
N LYS A 42 7.73 -26.05 -0.06
CA LYS A 42 7.16 -25.05 -0.97
C LYS A 42 5.92 -24.38 -0.37
N ASP A 43 5.00 -25.16 0.17
CA ASP A 43 3.73 -24.64 0.70
C ASP A 43 3.96 -23.64 1.85
N GLU A 44 4.83 -23.99 2.80
CA GLU A 44 5.17 -23.12 3.94
C GLU A 44 5.90 -21.83 3.51
N LEU A 45 6.81 -21.92 2.53
CA LEU A 45 7.53 -20.74 2.03
C LEU A 45 6.65 -19.82 1.19
N ASP A 46 5.70 -20.37 0.42
CA ASP A 46 4.68 -19.58 -0.28
C ASP A 46 3.76 -18.87 0.72
N TYR A 47 3.41 -19.52 1.83
CA TYR A 47 2.65 -18.92 2.91
C TYR A 47 3.43 -17.77 3.60
N ALA A 48 4.70 -18.00 3.96
CA ALA A 48 5.58 -16.96 4.49
C ALA A 48 5.70 -15.75 3.53
N THR A 49 5.82 -16.02 2.22
CA THR A 49 5.84 -14.98 1.18
C THR A 49 4.54 -14.18 1.16
N THR A 50 3.39 -14.85 1.33
CA THR A 50 2.08 -14.19 1.41
C THR A 50 2.00 -13.26 2.62
N LEU A 51 2.43 -13.71 3.80
CA LEU A 51 2.44 -12.92 5.04
C LEU A 51 3.39 -11.71 4.93
N LEU A 52 4.58 -11.89 4.35
CA LEU A 52 5.52 -10.80 4.06
C LEU A 52 4.91 -9.77 3.10
N GLY A 53 4.20 -10.25 2.07
CA GLY A 53 3.45 -9.42 1.14
C GLY A 53 2.37 -8.58 1.84
N GLN A 54 1.59 -9.18 2.75
CA GLN A 54 0.60 -8.47 3.55
C GLN A 54 1.22 -7.41 4.45
N LYS A 55 2.32 -7.74 5.14
CA LYS A 55 3.05 -6.78 5.99
C LYS A 55 3.59 -5.60 5.17
N LYS A 56 4.08 -5.87 3.96
CA LYS A 56 4.52 -4.83 3.03
C LYS A 56 3.34 -3.99 2.51
N ALA A 57 2.22 -4.61 2.16
CA ALA A 57 1.02 -3.89 1.72
C ALA A 57 0.42 -3.00 2.84
N ALA A 58 0.44 -3.46 4.09
CA ALA A 58 0.06 -2.64 5.25
C ALA A 58 1.00 -1.43 5.45
N GLY A 59 2.26 -1.52 5.04
CA GLY A 59 3.14 -0.36 4.98
C GLY A 59 2.75 0.65 3.89
N LEU A 60 2.16 0.16 2.80
CA LEU A 60 1.73 0.99 1.66
C LEU A 60 0.52 1.87 2.01
N THR A 61 -0.39 1.40 2.89
CA THR A 61 -1.55 2.21 3.34
C THR A 61 -1.13 3.45 4.12
N ALA A 62 0.07 3.47 4.71
CA ALA A 62 0.61 4.65 5.40
C ALA A 62 0.86 5.85 4.46
N PHE A 63 0.96 5.61 3.15
CA PHE A 63 1.08 6.68 2.14
C PHE A 63 -0.29 7.23 1.68
N LEU A 64 -1.39 6.60 2.09
CA LEU A 64 -2.73 7.15 1.86
C LEU A 64 -2.96 8.28 2.87
N PRO A 65 -3.33 9.49 2.41
CA PRO A 65 -3.51 10.64 3.30
C PRO A 65 -4.52 10.39 4.42
N PRO A 66 -4.40 11.07 5.57
CA PRO A 66 -5.50 11.11 6.53
C PRO A 66 -6.72 11.81 5.89
N ALA A 67 -7.90 11.62 6.49
CA ALA A 67 -9.05 12.43 6.11
C ALA A 67 -8.77 13.91 6.41
N PHE A 68 -9.03 14.80 5.45
CA PHE A 68 -9.05 16.23 5.69
C PHE A 68 -10.30 16.64 6.47
N ASP A 69 -10.32 17.87 6.97
CA ASP A 69 -11.44 18.39 7.75
C ASP A 69 -12.77 18.24 6.99
N GLY A 70 -13.75 17.63 7.67
CA GLY A 70 -15.08 17.36 7.12
C GLY A 70 -15.17 16.14 6.20
N TRP A 71 -14.07 15.44 5.93
CA TRP A 71 -14.05 14.17 5.20
C TRP A 71 -14.04 12.99 6.15
N THR A 72 -14.66 11.89 5.75
CA THR A 72 -14.50 10.58 6.38
C THR A 72 -13.63 9.70 5.50
N ARG A 73 -12.77 8.86 6.11
CA ARG A 73 -11.90 7.92 5.39
C ARG A 73 -12.33 6.49 5.67
N SER A 74 -12.44 5.68 4.63
CA SER A 74 -12.62 4.24 4.71
C SER A 74 -11.53 3.56 3.88
N GLU A 75 -10.71 2.73 4.52
CA GLU A 75 -9.70 1.93 3.84
C GLU A 75 -10.38 0.80 3.03
N GLY A 76 -9.84 0.52 1.85
CA GLY A 76 -10.15 -0.69 1.10
C GLY A 76 -9.29 -1.85 1.56
N ASP A 77 -9.61 -3.06 1.10
CA ASP A 77 -8.84 -4.27 1.43
C ASP A 77 -7.41 -4.20 0.86
N ALA A 78 -6.46 -3.82 1.70
CA ALA A 78 -5.02 -3.92 1.43
C ALA A 78 -4.52 -5.36 1.69
N SER A 79 -5.07 -6.33 0.96
CA SER A 79 -4.77 -7.75 1.13
C SER A 79 -4.17 -8.37 -0.13
N ALA A 80 -3.40 -9.44 0.04
CA ALA A 80 -2.88 -10.24 -1.07
C ALA A 80 -4.00 -10.76 -2.01
N ALA A 81 -5.20 -10.99 -1.47
CA ALA A 81 -6.38 -11.37 -2.24
C ALA A 81 -6.89 -10.21 -3.12
N GLY A 82 -6.90 -8.98 -2.59
CA GLY A 82 -7.17 -7.78 -3.37
C GLY A 82 -6.11 -7.57 -4.47
N ALA A 83 -4.83 -7.81 -4.15
CA ALA A 83 -3.75 -7.67 -5.12
C ALA A 83 -3.86 -8.70 -6.25
N ALA A 84 -4.30 -9.93 -5.97
CA ALA A 84 -4.54 -10.95 -6.99
C ALA A 84 -5.55 -10.50 -8.06
N LEU A 85 -6.59 -9.75 -7.68
CA LEU A 85 -7.55 -9.16 -8.63
C LEU A 85 -6.92 -8.10 -9.55
N PHE A 86 -5.90 -7.39 -9.07
CA PHE A 86 -5.17 -6.35 -9.81
C PHE A 86 -3.85 -6.85 -10.41
N GLY A 87 -3.74 -8.15 -10.71
CA GLY A 87 -2.56 -8.70 -11.40
C GLY A 87 -1.36 -8.98 -10.49
N GLY A 88 -1.59 -9.09 -9.18
CA GLY A 88 -0.58 -9.37 -8.16
C GLY A 88 0.12 -8.13 -7.60
N GLY A 89 1.18 -8.36 -6.83
CA GLY A 89 2.00 -7.33 -6.17
C GLY A 89 1.35 -6.72 -4.94
N LEU A 90 1.61 -5.44 -4.69
CA LEU A 90 1.09 -4.70 -3.55
C LEU A 90 -0.02 -3.76 -3.99
N ASN A 91 -1.07 -3.68 -3.18
CA ASN A 91 -2.12 -2.70 -3.35
C ASN A 91 -2.51 -2.05 -2.02
N ALA A 92 -2.95 -0.81 -2.10
CA ALA A 92 -3.57 -0.10 -1.00
C ALA A 92 -4.60 0.87 -1.60
N SER A 93 -5.76 0.99 -0.96
CA SER A 93 -6.73 2.01 -1.35
C SER A 93 -7.44 2.62 -0.15
N ALA A 94 -7.88 3.86 -0.32
CA ALA A 94 -8.78 4.51 0.61
C ALA A 94 -9.80 5.35 -0.16
N SER A 95 -11.02 5.32 0.34
CA SER A 95 -12.10 6.19 -0.08
C SER A 95 -12.30 7.30 0.95
N TYR A 96 -12.57 8.50 0.46
CA TYR A 96 -12.86 9.68 1.25
C TYR A 96 -14.21 10.22 0.83
N ALA A 97 -15.07 10.54 1.79
CA ALA A 97 -16.40 11.07 1.52
C ALA A 97 -16.69 12.34 2.33
N ARG A 98 -17.36 13.30 1.69
CA ARG A 98 -17.91 14.51 2.33
C ARG A 98 -19.25 14.84 1.70
N GLY A 99 -20.35 14.56 2.42
CA GLY A 99 -21.69 14.68 1.84
C GLY A 99 -21.87 13.77 0.63
N GLY A 100 -22.12 14.34 -0.55
CA GLY A 100 -22.22 13.61 -1.83
C GLY A 100 -20.92 13.53 -2.63
N GLU A 101 -19.83 14.11 -2.13
CA GLU A 101 -18.53 14.12 -2.79
C GLU A 101 -17.71 12.90 -2.38
N THR A 102 -17.05 12.29 -3.35
CA THR A 102 -16.16 11.15 -3.12
C THR A 102 -14.79 11.37 -3.76
N ILE A 103 -13.77 10.84 -3.09
CA ILE A 103 -12.41 10.70 -3.61
C ILE A 103 -11.98 9.27 -3.33
N GLU A 104 -11.42 8.59 -4.32
CA GLU A 104 -10.80 7.28 -4.14
C GLU A 104 -9.34 7.38 -4.55
N ILE A 105 -8.44 6.94 -3.67
CA ILE A 105 -7.01 6.88 -3.94
C ILE A 105 -6.60 5.43 -3.92
N GLN A 106 -5.90 4.99 -4.97
CA GLN A 106 -5.34 3.66 -5.11
C GLN A 106 -3.84 3.76 -5.37
N ILE A 107 -3.06 2.96 -4.63
CA ILE A 107 -1.64 2.76 -4.84
C ILE A 107 -1.44 1.31 -5.23
N MET A 108 -0.81 1.08 -6.37
CA MET A 108 -0.36 -0.24 -6.82
C MET A 108 1.15 -0.23 -6.94
N ALA A 109 1.83 -1.22 -6.38
CA ALA A 109 3.28 -1.30 -6.43
C ALA A 109 3.77 -2.72 -6.70
N ASP A 110 4.96 -2.81 -7.30
CA ASP A 110 5.69 -4.06 -7.52
C ASP A 110 4.87 -5.14 -8.25
N ASN A 111 4.05 -4.73 -9.23
CA ASN A 111 3.26 -5.65 -10.05
C ASN A 111 3.56 -5.53 -11.55
N PRO A 112 3.30 -6.59 -12.35
CA PRO A 112 3.57 -6.59 -13.78
C PRO A 112 2.83 -5.49 -14.55
N MET A 113 1.64 -5.09 -14.09
CA MET A 113 0.88 -4.02 -14.74
C MET A 113 1.54 -2.65 -14.56
N VAL A 114 2.06 -2.35 -13.37
CA VAL A 114 2.80 -1.10 -13.14
C VAL A 114 4.09 -1.10 -13.94
N ALA A 115 4.76 -2.24 -14.07
CA ALA A 115 5.94 -2.35 -14.92
C ALA A 115 5.63 -2.04 -16.41
N THR A 116 4.50 -2.55 -16.94
CA THR A 116 4.09 -2.26 -18.33
C THR A 116 3.62 -0.82 -18.50
N MET A 117 2.83 -0.28 -17.57
CA MET A 117 2.40 1.12 -17.58
C MET A 117 3.55 2.10 -17.32
N GLY A 118 4.59 1.66 -16.61
CA GLY A 118 5.75 2.45 -16.25
C GLY A 118 6.52 2.96 -17.47
N ALA A 119 6.63 2.12 -18.51
CA ALA A 119 7.25 2.50 -19.77
C ALA A 119 6.46 3.60 -20.52
N MET A 120 5.12 3.63 -20.39
CA MET A 120 4.27 4.62 -21.02
C MET A 120 4.26 5.95 -20.26
N LEU A 121 4.13 5.90 -18.92
CA LEU A 121 4.07 7.08 -18.06
C LEU A 121 5.45 7.70 -17.80
N GLY A 122 6.53 6.96 -18.03
CA GLY A 122 7.89 7.48 -17.97
C GLY A 122 8.24 8.47 -19.08
N ASN A 123 7.43 8.58 -20.14
CA ASN A 123 7.64 9.52 -21.24
C ASN A 123 6.76 10.79 -21.09
N PRO A 124 7.34 11.99 -20.87
CA PRO A 124 6.57 13.22 -20.70
C PRO A 124 5.68 13.59 -21.89
N ALA A 125 6.10 13.26 -23.11
CA ALA A 125 5.29 13.52 -24.30
C ALA A 125 4.01 12.68 -24.28
N MET A 126 4.09 11.42 -23.84
CA MET A 126 2.93 10.54 -23.69
C MET A 126 2.04 11.00 -22.53
N MET A 127 2.61 11.43 -21.40
CA MET A 127 1.84 11.99 -20.28
C MET A 127 0.97 13.18 -20.72
N ALA A 128 1.52 14.08 -21.55
CA ALA A 128 0.79 15.24 -22.05
C ALA A 128 -0.37 14.88 -22.99
N THR A 129 -0.34 13.69 -23.61
CA THR A 129 -1.49 13.21 -24.41
C THR A 129 -2.65 12.70 -23.55
N GLN A 130 -2.39 12.37 -22.28
CA GLN A 130 -3.37 11.84 -21.35
C GLN A 130 -4.09 12.93 -20.54
N GLY A 131 -3.53 14.15 -20.48
CA GLY A 131 -4.13 15.27 -19.75
C GLY A 131 -3.15 16.37 -19.38
N GLU A 132 -3.55 17.24 -18.45
CA GLU A 132 -2.69 18.31 -17.92
C GLU A 132 -1.58 17.71 -17.06
N VAL A 133 -0.32 17.94 -17.43
CA VAL A 133 0.82 17.52 -16.62
C VAL A 133 1.09 18.55 -15.52
N ARG A 134 1.01 18.11 -14.27
CA ARG A 134 1.34 18.88 -13.07
C ARG A 134 2.54 18.28 -12.34
N ARG A 135 3.04 19.01 -11.34
CA ARG A 135 4.19 18.59 -10.53
C ARG A 135 4.03 18.99 -9.08
N VAL A 136 4.32 18.05 -8.18
CA VAL A 136 4.47 18.26 -6.73
C VAL A 136 5.87 17.78 -6.33
N GLY A 137 6.68 18.70 -5.80
CA GLY A 137 8.11 18.43 -5.58
C GLY A 137 8.83 17.96 -6.85
N ARG A 138 9.41 16.75 -6.80
CA ARG A 138 10.03 16.09 -7.96
C ARG A 138 9.08 15.19 -8.75
N GLN A 139 7.92 14.87 -8.18
CA GLN A 139 6.97 13.95 -8.78
C GLN A 139 6.09 14.68 -9.80
N ARG A 140 6.03 14.13 -11.02
CA ARG A 140 5.07 14.55 -12.05
C ARG A 140 3.85 13.67 -11.99
N TYR A 141 2.70 14.24 -12.32
CA TYR A 141 1.45 13.51 -12.42
C TYR A 141 0.59 14.13 -13.51
N VAL A 142 -0.33 13.33 -14.04
CA VAL A 142 -1.30 13.77 -15.05
C VAL A 142 -2.63 14.01 -14.36
N VAL A 143 -3.31 15.09 -14.72
CA VAL A 143 -4.73 15.32 -14.45
C VAL A 143 -5.50 15.07 -15.74
N SER A 144 -6.25 13.98 -15.77
CA SER A 144 -7.09 13.58 -16.90
C SER A 144 -8.25 14.55 -17.11
N ALA A 145 -8.87 14.52 -18.30
CA ALA A 145 -9.98 15.41 -18.65
C ALA A 145 -11.24 15.23 -17.79
N ASP A 146 -11.44 14.02 -17.24
CA ASP A 146 -12.48 13.68 -16.26
C ASP A 146 -12.11 14.08 -14.81
N GLY A 147 -10.95 14.69 -14.63
CA GLY A 147 -10.42 15.10 -13.32
C GLY A 147 -9.86 13.95 -12.49
N GLY A 148 -9.63 12.77 -13.08
CA GLY A 148 -8.79 11.74 -12.49
C GLY A 148 -7.32 12.18 -12.44
N MET A 149 -6.52 11.57 -11.57
CA MET A 149 -5.09 11.87 -11.45
C MET A 149 -4.28 10.60 -11.42
N MET A 150 -3.08 10.66 -11.99
CA MET A 150 -2.20 9.49 -12.08
C MET A 150 -0.73 9.90 -12.01
N ALA A 151 0.04 9.20 -11.18
CA ALA A 151 1.48 9.39 -11.02
C ALA A 151 2.20 8.04 -10.99
N LEU A 152 3.28 7.93 -11.77
CA LEU A 152 4.23 6.83 -11.64
C LEU A 152 5.41 7.28 -10.76
N VAL A 153 5.60 6.61 -9.64
CA VAL A 153 6.58 6.90 -8.59
C VAL A 153 7.66 5.82 -8.61
N GLY A 154 8.93 6.23 -8.70
CA GLY A 154 10.07 5.29 -8.70
C GLY A 154 10.05 4.19 -9.77
N ALA A 155 9.32 4.39 -10.87
CA ALA A 155 9.08 3.41 -11.93
C ALA A 155 8.45 2.07 -11.49
N ARG A 156 7.90 2.01 -10.27
CA ARG A 156 7.40 0.76 -9.66
C ARG A 156 6.13 0.91 -8.84
N ALA A 157 5.71 2.12 -8.54
CA ALA A 157 4.46 2.42 -7.85
C ALA A 157 3.59 3.35 -8.71
N LEU A 158 2.34 2.96 -8.95
CA LEU A 158 1.34 3.76 -9.64
C LEU A 158 0.33 4.26 -8.61
N VAL A 159 0.21 5.57 -8.49
CA VAL A 159 -0.80 6.23 -7.67
C VAL A 159 -1.88 6.78 -8.58
N GLN A 160 -3.12 6.43 -8.29
CA GLN A 160 -4.29 6.91 -9.01
C GLN A 160 -5.27 7.55 -8.04
N LEU A 161 -5.95 8.59 -8.51
CA LEU A 161 -7.05 9.21 -7.80
C LEU A 161 -8.22 9.44 -8.75
N SER A 162 -9.42 9.09 -8.30
CA SER A 162 -10.68 9.33 -9.00
C SER A 162 -11.74 9.84 -8.02
N GLY A 163 -12.94 10.16 -8.52
CA GLY A 163 -14.08 10.54 -7.67
C GLY A 163 -14.82 11.80 -8.14
N SER A 164 -15.97 12.03 -7.51
CA SER A 164 -16.92 13.10 -7.85
C SER A 164 -16.61 14.47 -7.23
N ALA A 165 -15.66 14.53 -6.29
CA ALA A 165 -15.28 15.76 -5.61
C ALA A 165 -14.77 16.85 -6.57
N ALA A 166 -14.81 18.10 -6.10
CA ALA A 166 -14.24 19.24 -6.81
C ALA A 166 -12.76 18.99 -7.15
N ARG A 167 -12.32 19.55 -8.29
CA ARG A 167 -10.96 19.35 -8.79
C ARG A 167 -9.92 19.77 -7.76
N GLU A 168 -10.18 20.86 -7.05
CA GLU A 168 -9.30 21.46 -6.06
C GLU A 168 -9.08 20.51 -4.87
N ASP A 169 -10.15 19.89 -4.35
CA ASP A 169 -10.06 18.90 -3.27
C ASP A 169 -9.28 17.65 -3.73
N LYS A 170 -9.54 17.18 -4.95
CA LYS A 170 -8.79 16.07 -5.54
C LYS A 170 -7.29 16.38 -5.66
N ILE A 171 -6.94 17.59 -6.10
CA ILE A 171 -5.54 18.02 -6.22
C ILE A 171 -4.91 18.08 -4.82
N ALA A 172 -5.61 18.66 -3.84
CA ALA A 172 -5.10 18.78 -2.47
C ALA A 172 -4.83 17.41 -1.85
N TYR A 173 -5.74 16.45 -2.00
CA TYR A 173 -5.54 15.08 -1.55
C TYR A 173 -4.35 14.43 -2.25
N PHE A 174 -4.27 14.52 -3.58
CA PHE A 174 -3.20 13.91 -4.35
C PHE A 174 -1.83 14.48 -3.99
N GLU A 175 -1.72 15.80 -3.88
CA GLU A 175 -0.46 16.50 -3.58
C GLU A 175 -0.03 16.32 -2.11
N SER A 176 -0.91 15.85 -1.22
CA SER A 176 -0.58 15.54 0.19
C SER A 176 0.09 14.16 0.39
N ILE A 177 0.12 13.32 -0.64
CA ILE A 177 0.78 12.02 -0.61
C ILE A 177 2.29 12.23 -0.50
N ASP A 178 2.95 11.50 0.41
CA ASP A 178 4.41 11.49 0.51
C ASP A 178 5.03 10.66 -0.64
N PHE A 179 5.10 11.26 -1.83
CA PHE A 179 5.68 10.63 -3.00
C PHE A 179 7.16 10.31 -2.84
N ALA A 180 7.90 11.08 -2.03
CA ALA A 180 9.33 10.83 -1.81
C ALA A 180 9.54 9.60 -0.92
N GLY A 181 8.77 9.47 0.16
CA GLY A 181 8.75 8.27 0.98
C GLY A 181 8.29 7.05 0.18
N LEU A 182 7.26 7.20 -0.66
CA LEU A 182 6.76 6.12 -1.51
C LEU A 182 7.80 5.66 -2.55
N GLU A 183 8.59 6.59 -3.11
CA GLU A 183 9.69 6.25 -4.02
C GLU A 183 10.78 5.41 -3.30
N ALA A 184 11.01 5.66 -2.01
CA ALA A 184 12.03 4.98 -1.21
C ALA A 184 11.57 3.67 -0.55
N PHE A 185 10.27 3.38 -0.53
CA PHE A 185 9.63 2.26 0.18
C PHE A 185 9.87 0.87 -0.44
#